data_AF-A0A3S4DL61-F1
#
_entry.id   AF-A0A3S4DL61-F1
#
_cell.length_a   1.000
_cell.length_b   1.000
_cell.length_c   1.000
_cell.angle_alpha   90.00
_cell.angle_beta   90.00
_cell.angle_gamma   90.00
#
_symmetry.space_group_name_H-M   'P 1'
#
loop_
_entity.id
_entity.type
_entity.pdbx_description
1 polymer ?
#
loop_
_entity_poly.entity_id
_entity_poly.type
_entity_poly.pdbx_seq_one_letter_code
_entity_poly.pdbx_strand_id
1 'polypeptide(L)'
;MGPRLDRHPRGVHRRVARRHRAPSDAAGPAARIQGARLPRRSDPLDPCLPLHPVGAALEHVPVVPRLAARRPRVLPLVGTAPQQAQRHPGRGRPDGGARRRGSVVTVLVGYADGRGARDALELGVALADALGVPLTVVTAARRSWGTPSISRVDAEFIDWSRRTADEDLAAARARLTELAPTRDVAFRRVEGRSVPAALVEAARDEDATVIVLGSAADGSLGQVVLGSTADRLVHSSPVPVAVAPRAYRAPKDGIDRLTFAWAGDEAEVSAIERLAELAAPLDARVRVVTFGLRRPAMFPPEVGLDAEEEVFAAWTAGVQSTVDSLRRRGLIGAGVETTIAVGADWRAAVDEVDWAPGDVLVVGSKPGGPVARVFMGSSATKIVRHSPVPVVLLPA
;
A
#
# COMPACT_ATOMS: atom_id res chain seq x y z
N MET A 1 73.11 -51.99 -14.25
CA MET A 1 72.62 -53.06 -15.15
C MET A 1 71.31 -52.57 -15.78
N GLY A 2 71.36 -52.01 -16.98
CA GLY A 2 70.18 -51.91 -17.86
C GLY A 2 70.05 -53.22 -18.68
N PRO A 3 69.17 -53.31 -19.70
CA PRO A 3 68.50 -52.20 -20.40
C PRO A 3 66.99 -52.45 -20.73
N ARG A 4 66.19 -51.39 -21.00
CA ARG A 4 65.59 -50.96 -22.32
C ARG A 4 64.39 -51.81 -22.83
N LEU A 5 63.35 -51.32 -23.52
CA LEU A 5 63.04 -50.15 -24.36
C LEU A 5 61.50 -49.93 -24.35
N ASP A 6 61.01 -48.69 -24.18
CA ASP A 6 60.48 -47.75 -25.21
C ASP A 6 59.29 -48.22 -26.07
N ARG A 7 58.24 -47.39 -26.15
CA ARG A 7 58.01 -46.46 -27.28
C ARG A 7 56.67 -45.71 -27.19
N HIS A 8 56.76 -44.40 -27.00
CA HIS A 8 55.98 -43.42 -27.79
C HIS A 8 56.67 -43.26 -29.16
N PRO A 9 55.99 -42.87 -30.27
CA PRO A 9 55.81 -41.43 -30.52
C PRO A 9 54.67 -40.96 -31.49
N ARG A 10 54.30 -39.68 -31.28
CA ARG A 10 54.14 -38.57 -32.27
C ARG A 10 53.12 -38.64 -33.43
N GLY A 11 52.35 -37.55 -33.53
CA GLY A 11 51.76 -37.05 -34.77
C GLY A 11 51.33 -35.58 -34.64
N VAL A 12 52.28 -34.66 -34.85
CA VAL A 12 52.08 -33.22 -34.97
C VAL A 12 51.70 -32.89 -36.42
N HIS A 13 50.66 -32.09 -36.66
CA HIS A 13 50.62 -31.17 -37.80
C HIS A 13 49.92 -29.85 -37.45
N ARG A 14 50.72 -28.78 -37.52
CA ARG A 14 50.37 -27.35 -37.51
C ARG A 14 49.97 -26.90 -38.93
N ARG A 15 49.41 -25.66 -39.02
CA ARG A 15 49.28 -24.72 -40.18
C ARG A 15 48.06 -25.00 -41.10
N VAL A 16 47.26 -24.04 -41.61
CA VAL A 16 47.37 -22.57 -41.85
C VAL A 16 45.97 -21.94 -41.76
N ALA A 17 45.93 -20.64 -41.46
CA ALA A 17 44.81 -19.70 -41.52
C ALA A 17 43.93 -19.78 -42.79
N ARG A 18 42.61 -19.65 -42.59
CA ARG A 18 41.72 -18.96 -43.54
C ARG A 18 40.77 -18.05 -42.77
N ARG A 19 40.93 -16.75 -42.98
CA ARG A 19 39.94 -15.72 -42.71
C ARG A 19 38.65 -16.08 -43.45
N HIS A 20 37.54 -16.23 -42.74
CA HIS A 20 36.22 -16.14 -43.35
C HIS A 20 35.42 -15.03 -42.67
N ARG A 21 34.95 -14.13 -43.54
CA ARG A 21 34.20 -12.92 -43.30
C ARG A 21 32.95 -13.19 -42.46
N ALA A 22 32.70 -12.33 -41.47
CA ALA A 22 31.36 -12.11 -40.95
C ALA A 22 30.48 -11.50 -42.07
N PRO A 23 29.23 -11.95 -42.26
CA PRO A 23 28.32 -11.33 -43.20
C PRO A 23 27.87 -9.98 -42.66
N SER A 24 28.19 -8.94 -43.43
CA SER A 24 27.56 -7.63 -43.35
C SER A 24 26.14 -7.74 -43.88
N ASP A 25 25.13 -7.57 -43.03
CA ASP A 25 23.81 -7.17 -43.49
C ASP A 25 23.46 -5.80 -42.94
N ALA A 26 23.24 -4.92 -43.90
CA ALA A 26 22.98 -3.51 -43.76
C ALA A 26 21.52 -3.31 -43.34
N ALA A 27 21.31 -2.70 -42.18
CA ALA A 27 20.05 -2.04 -41.89
C ALA A 27 20.01 -0.72 -42.68
N GLY A 28 19.38 -0.76 -43.85
CA GLY A 28 18.99 0.42 -44.62
C GLY A 28 17.90 1.24 -43.93
N PRO A 29 17.75 2.53 -44.29
CA PRO A 29 17.08 3.54 -43.48
C PRO A 29 15.55 3.49 -43.59
N ALA A 30 14.88 3.65 -42.44
CA ALA A 30 13.45 3.91 -42.40
C ALA A 30 13.12 5.31 -42.95
N ALA A 31 12.02 5.37 -43.70
CA ALA A 31 11.57 6.50 -44.48
C ALA A 31 11.21 7.76 -43.66
N ARG A 32 11.55 8.92 -44.24
CA ARG A 32 11.18 10.28 -43.82
C ARG A 32 9.68 10.52 -43.99
N ILE A 33 9.06 11.19 -43.02
CA ILE A 33 7.98 12.16 -43.27
C ILE A 33 8.29 13.46 -42.50
N GLN A 34 8.23 14.57 -43.26
CA GLN A 34 8.31 16.02 -42.97
C GLN A 34 8.15 16.45 -41.48
N GLY A 35 8.95 17.36 -40.91
CA GLY A 35 9.66 18.50 -41.50
C GLY A 35 9.03 19.82 -41.05
N ALA A 36 9.25 20.24 -39.80
CA ALA A 36 9.02 21.61 -39.35
C ALA A 36 10.34 22.19 -38.82
N ARG A 37 10.80 23.26 -39.49
CA ARG A 37 12.08 23.95 -39.28
C ARG A 37 12.06 24.71 -37.94
N LEU A 38 13.10 24.54 -37.13
CA LEU A 38 13.45 25.47 -36.05
C LEU A 38 14.58 26.39 -36.54
N PRO A 39 14.44 27.72 -36.51
CA PRO A 39 15.56 28.62 -36.74
C PRO A 39 16.34 28.83 -35.43
N ARG A 40 17.67 28.70 -35.52
CA ARG A 40 18.61 29.17 -34.50
C ARG A 40 18.77 30.69 -34.61
N ARG A 41 18.62 31.42 -33.50
CA ARG A 41 19.45 32.58 -33.14
C ARG A 41 19.27 32.94 -31.65
N SER A 42 20.35 33.44 -31.08
CA SER A 42 20.65 33.68 -29.67
C SER A 42 20.48 35.14 -29.25
N ASP A 43 19.94 35.33 -28.03
CA ASP A 43 20.08 36.44 -27.04
C ASP A 43 19.61 37.89 -27.37
N PRO A 44 19.39 38.79 -26.37
CA PRO A 44 19.13 38.64 -24.90
C PRO A 44 17.98 39.55 -24.32
N LEU A 45 17.59 39.33 -23.05
CA LEU A 45 16.91 40.23 -22.07
C LEU A 45 15.56 40.92 -22.43
N ASP A 46 14.47 40.61 -21.70
CA ASP A 46 13.84 41.47 -20.66
C ASP A 46 12.50 40.89 -20.13
N PRO A 47 12.08 41.17 -18.88
CA PRO A 47 10.98 40.53 -18.17
C PRO A 47 9.68 41.33 -18.31
N CYS A 48 8.55 40.67 -18.65
CA CYS A 48 7.19 41.11 -18.33
C CYS A 48 6.18 40.11 -18.92
N LEU A 49 5.57 39.27 -18.07
CA LEU A 49 4.33 38.57 -18.40
C LEU A 49 3.21 39.16 -17.53
N PRO A 50 2.14 39.71 -18.12
CA PRO A 50 1.03 40.24 -17.35
C PRO A 50 0.17 39.11 -16.77
N LEU A 51 -0.11 39.20 -15.48
CA LEU A 51 -1.09 38.39 -14.77
C LEU A 51 -2.49 38.70 -15.33
N HIS A 52 -3.18 37.69 -15.85
CA HIS A 52 -4.64 37.77 -16.07
C HIS A 52 -5.37 37.36 -14.78
N PRO A 53 -6.42 38.10 -14.37
CA PRO A 53 -7.07 37.91 -13.08
C PRO A 53 -7.96 36.66 -13.06
N VAL A 54 -7.80 35.85 -12.01
CA VAL A 54 -8.71 34.77 -11.63
C VAL A 54 -9.93 35.41 -10.97
N GLY A 55 -10.96 35.70 -11.76
CA GLY A 55 -12.27 36.10 -11.29
C GLY A 55 -13.34 35.34 -12.08
N ALA A 56 -14.35 34.85 -11.37
CA ALA A 56 -15.54 34.15 -11.85
C ALA A 56 -15.41 32.64 -12.15
N ALA A 57 -15.53 31.83 -11.09
CA ALA A 57 -16.26 30.56 -11.12
C ALA A 57 -16.58 30.11 -9.68
N LEU A 58 -17.41 30.88 -8.98
CA LEU A 58 -18.03 30.48 -7.69
C LEU A 58 -19.54 30.66 -7.80
N GLU A 59 -20.18 29.90 -8.69
CA GLU A 59 -21.62 29.67 -8.61
C GLU A 59 -21.89 28.19 -8.85
N HIS A 60 -22.67 27.59 -7.94
CA HIS A 60 -23.08 26.17 -7.84
C HIS A 60 -22.21 25.23 -7.00
N VAL A 61 -22.24 25.42 -5.67
CA VAL A 61 -22.11 24.32 -4.69
C VAL A 61 -23.42 24.27 -3.89
N PRO A 62 -24.15 23.13 -3.87
CA PRO A 62 -25.32 23.00 -3.01
C PRO A 62 -24.90 22.91 -1.54
N VAL A 63 -25.58 23.69 -0.71
CA VAL A 63 -25.47 23.76 0.74
C VAL A 63 -25.80 22.40 1.36
N VAL A 64 -24.83 21.78 2.05
CA VAL A 64 -25.05 20.61 2.92
C VAL A 64 -25.35 21.12 4.34
N PRO A 65 -26.54 20.88 4.91
CA PRO A 65 -26.82 21.31 6.26
C PRO A 65 -26.34 20.28 7.29
N ARG A 66 -25.63 20.80 8.31
CA ARG A 66 -25.53 20.31 9.70
C ARG A 66 -24.67 19.07 9.99
N LEU A 67 -23.37 19.31 10.17
CA LEU A 67 -22.55 18.64 11.19
C LEU A 67 -22.36 19.62 12.34
N ALA A 68 -23.29 19.59 13.30
CA ALA A 68 -23.19 20.35 14.53
C ALA A 68 -22.05 19.79 15.39
N ALA A 69 -21.04 20.63 15.63
CA ALA A 69 -20.14 20.68 16.78
C ALA A 69 -20.09 19.43 17.68
N ARG A 70 -19.29 18.43 17.30
CA ARG A 70 -18.59 17.59 18.28
C ARG A 70 -17.15 18.04 18.32
N ARG A 71 -16.67 18.46 19.50
CA ARG A 71 -15.23 18.69 19.71
C ARG A 71 -14.51 17.38 19.36
N PRO A 72 -13.52 17.37 18.45
CA PRO A 72 -12.74 16.17 18.20
C PRO A 72 -12.05 15.79 19.52
N ARG A 73 -12.39 14.62 20.06
CA ARG A 73 -11.61 14.01 21.14
C ARG A 73 -10.38 13.43 20.47
N VAL A 74 -9.24 14.10 20.64
CA VAL A 74 -7.94 13.58 20.21
C VAL A 74 -7.68 12.33 21.04
N LEU A 75 -7.66 11.16 20.39
CA LEU A 75 -7.34 9.90 21.05
C LEU A 75 -5.80 9.76 21.06
N PRO A 76 -5.17 9.65 22.25
CA PRO A 76 -3.73 9.44 22.31
C PRO A 76 -3.37 8.06 21.75
N LEU A 77 -2.24 7.94 21.06
CA LEU A 77 -1.69 6.65 20.67
C LEU A 77 -1.10 5.99 21.91
N VAL A 78 -1.81 5.04 22.50
CA VAL A 78 -1.36 4.36 23.73
C VAL A 78 -0.62 3.09 23.37
N GLY A 79 0.59 2.92 23.90
CA GLY A 79 1.25 1.62 23.87
C GLY A 79 0.60 0.71 24.89
N THR A 80 0.02 -0.41 24.45
CA THR A 80 -0.44 -1.45 25.35
C THR A 80 0.78 -2.13 25.98
N ALA A 81 0.92 -2.01 27.30
CA ALA A 81 1.79 -2.90 28.06
C ALA A 81 1.08 -4.26 28.18
N PRO A 82 1.77 -5.40 28.04
CA PRO A 82 1.12 -6.71 28.14
C PRO A 82 0.60 -6.90 29.57
N GLN A 83 -0.70 -6.69 29.80
CA GLN A 83 -1.37 -7.06 31.03
C GLN A 83 -2.18 -8.33 30.80
N GLN A 84 -1.73 -9.44 31.40
CA GLN A 84 -2.50 -10.67 31.51
C GLN A 84 -3.77 -10.39 32.33
N ALA A 85 -4.91 -10.24 31.67
CA ALA A 85 -6.21 -10.06 32.32
C ALA A 85 -7.02 -11.36 32.27
N GLN A 86 -7.03 -12.09 33.40
CA GLN A 86 -7.96 -13.18 33.66
C GLN A 86 -9.40 -12.65 33.69
N ARG A 87 -10.27 -13.10 32.79
CA ARG A 87 -11.70 -12.75 32.79
C ARG A 87 -12.54 -13.86 33.42
N HIS A 88 -13.23 -13.53 34.50
CA HIS A 88 -14.34 -14.31 35.08
C HIS A 88 -15.66 -13.97 34.36
N PRO A 89 -16.58 -14.93 34.13
CA PRO A 89 -17.83 -14.67 33.43
C PRO A 89 -18.95 -14.24 34.38
N GLY A 90 -19.47 -13.02 34.20
CA GLY A 90 -20.70 -12.54 34.81
C GLY A 90 -21.92 -12.84 33.93
N ARG A 91 -22.93 -13.50 34.50
CA ARG A 91 -24.20 -13.87 33.85
C ARG A 91 -25.09 -12.64 33.57
N GLY A 92 -25.63 -12.53 32.36
CA GLY A 92 -26.69 -11.57 31.99
C GLY A 92 -28.05 -12.27 31.79
N ARG A 93 -29.12 -11.57 32.14
CA ARG A 93 -30.54 -11.93 31.90
C ARG A 93 -31.10 -10.99 30.81
N PRO A 94 -32.02 -11.44 29.92
CA PRO A 94 -32.35 -10.69 28.71
C PRO A 94 -33.58 -9.81 28.91
N ASP A 95 -33.56 -8.61 28.32
CA ASP A 95 -34.78 -7.85 28.03
C ASP A 95 -34.87 -7.54 26.54
N GLY A 96 -36.04 -7.85 25.98
CA GLY A 96 -36.39 -7.71 24.57
C GLY A 96 -36.80 -6.29 24.22
N GLY A 97 -36.28 -5.81 23.09
CA GLY A 97 -36.70 -4.57 22.45
C GLY A 97 -36.24 -4.59 20.98
N ALA A 98 -37.17 -4.33 20.07
CA ALA A 98 -37.00 -4.45 18.62
C ALA A 98 -35.72 -3.78 18.10
N ARG A 99 -34.81 -4.60 17.56
CA ARG A 99 -33.57 -4.16 16.92
C ARG A 99 -33.90 -3.33 15.67
N ARG A 100 -33.67 -2.02 15.73
CA ARG A 100 -33.05 -1.34 14.59
C ARG A 100 -31.81 -2.17 14.23
N ARG A 101 -31.63 -2.58 12.97
CA ARG A 101 -30.34 -3.13 12.54
C ARG A 101 -29.32 -2.00 12.77
N GLY A 102 -28.67 -1.99 13.94
CA GLY A 102 -27.45 -1.24 14.12
C GLY A 102 -26.52 -1.77 13.04
N SER A 103 -26.04 -0.88 12.17
CA SER A 103 -25.13 -1.31 11.14
C SER A 103 -23.93 -1.96 11.81
N VAL A 104 -23.73 -3.22 11.47
CA VAL A 104 -22.64 -4.00 12.03
C VAL A 104 -21.44 -3.65 11.16
N VAL A 105 -20.51 -2.88 11.73
CA VAL A 105 -19.23 -2.55 11.10
C VAL A 105 -18.54 -3.84 10.66
N THR A 106 -17.95 -3.87 9.48
CA THR A 106 -17.34 -5.09 8.90
C THR A 106 -15.94 -4.84 8.35
N VAL A 107 -15.13 -5.89 8.24
CA VAL A 107 -13.99 -5.90 7.31
C VAL A 107 -14.52 -6.26 5.92
N LEU A 108 -14.15 -5.47 4.90
CA LEU A 108 -14.56 -5.72 3.51
C LEU A 108 -13.37 -6.24 2.70
N VAL A 109 -13.46 -7.45 2.14
CA VAL A 109 -12.42 -8.02 1.28
C VAL A 109 -12.83 -7.88 -0.18
N GLY A 110 -12.07 -7.11 -0.95
CA GLY A 110 -12.18 -7.10 -2.40
C GLY A 110 -11.53 -8.35 -2.98
N TYR A 111 -12.31 -9.16 -3.67
CA TYR A 111 -11.87 -10.44 -4.21
C TYR A 111 -12.03 -10.48 -5.73
N ALA A 112 -11.00 -11.01 -6.38
CA ALA A 112 -11.01 -11.44 -7.78
C ALA A 112 -10.09 -12.67 -7.86
N ASP A 113 -10.51 -13.73 -8.53
CA ASP A 113 -9.69 -14.94 -8.57
C ASP A 113 -8.38 -14.70 -9.34
N GLY A 114 -7.30 -15.31 -8.86
CA GLY A 114 -5.95 -15.09 -9.37
C GLY A 114 -4.89 -14.98 -8.28
N ARG A 115 -3.73 -14.42 -8.66
CA ARG A 115 -2.60 -14.25 -7.74
C ARG A 115 -2.93 -13.17 -6.71
N GLY A 116 -2.76 -13.48 -5.43
CA GLY A 116 -3.11 -12.58 -4.32
C GLY A 116 -4.52 -12.79 -3.75
N ALA A 117 -5.39 -13.56 -4.42
CA ALA A 117 -6.78 -13.79 -3.98
C ALA A 117 -6.86 -14.44 -2.60
N ARG A 118 -6.08 -15.51 -2.37
CA ARG A 118 -5.99 -16.17 -1.07
C ARG A 118 -5.37 -15.25 -0.02
N ASP A 119 -4.33 -14.52 -0.39
CA ASP A 119 -3.59 -13.64 0.53
C ASP A 119 -4.53 -12.54 1.09
N ALA A 120 -5.44 -12.02 0.26
CA ALA A 120 -6.48 -11.07 0.66
C ALA A 120 -7.47 -11.67 1.68
N LEU A 121 -7.91 -12.92 1.47
CA LEU A 121 -8.81 -13.62 2.39
C LEU A 121 -8.14 -13.90 3.73
N GLU A 122 -6.88 -14.35 3.72
CA GLU A 122 -6.07 -14.61 4.92
C GLU A 122 -5.92 -13.34 5.77
N LEU A 123 -5.57 -12.21 5.14
CA LEU A 123 -5.49 -10.93 5.83
C LEU A 123 -6.86 -10.42 6.30
N GLY A 124 -7.90 -10.61 5.48
CA GLY A 124 -9.26 -10.22 5.82
C GLY A 124 -9.78 -10.94 7.06
N VAL A 125 -9.56 -12.25 7.14
CA VAL A 125 -9.88 -13.06 8.33
C VAL A 125 -9.09 -12.56 9.54
N ALA A 126 -7.76 -12.40 9.42
CA ALA A 126 -6.92 -11.96 10.52
C ALA A 126 -7.32 -10.58 11.08
N LEU A 127 -7.60 -9.61 10.22
CA LEU A 127 -8.08 -8.29 10.64
C LEU A 127 -9.45 -8.35 11.30
N ALA A 128 -10.35 -9.16 10.76
CA ALA A 128 -11.71 -9.24 11.25
C ALA A 128 -11.80 -10.02 12.58
N ASP A 129 -10.92 -11.01 12.79
CA ASP A 129 -10.70 -11.66 14.09
C ASP A 129 -10.13 -10.66 15.11
N ALA A 130 -9.07 -9.92 14.73
CA ALA A 130 -8.42 -8.95 15.63
C ALA A 130 -9.35 -7.80 16.05
N LEU A 131 -10.23 -7.35 15.14
CA LEU A 131 -11.21 -6.30 15.40
C LEU A 131 -12.51 -6.80 16.05
N GLY A 132 -12.73 -8.12 16.09
CA GLY A 132 -13.98 -8.71 16.60
C GLY A 132 -15.22 -8.33 15.80
N VAL A 133 -15.07 -8.05 14.50
CA VAL A 133 -16.16 -7.64 13.60
C VAL A 133 -16.42 -8.72 12.53
N PRO A 134 -17.59 -8.75 11.87
CA PRO A 134 -17.84 -9.66 10.74
C PRO A 134 -16.91 -9.42 9.55
N LEU A 135 -16.98 -10.36 8.60
CA LEU A 135 -16.27 -10.30 7.33
C LEU A 135 -17.27 -10.27 6.17
N THR A 136 -17.08 -9.36 5.22
CA THR A 136 -17.84 -9.32 3.96
C THR A 136 -16.87 -9.46 2.80
N VAL A 137 -17.08 -10.46 1.95
CA VAL A 137 -16.34 -10.62 0.69
C VAL A 137 -17.13 -10.02 -0.46
N VAL A 138 -16.46 -9.17 -1.24
CA VAL A 138 -17.06 -8.44 -2.35
C VAL A 138 -16.32 -8.73 -3.65
N THR A 139 -17.06 -9.15 -4.68
CA THR A 139 -16.58 -9.22 -6.06
C THR A 139 -17.24 -8.14 -6.90
N ALA A 140 -16.51 -7.52 -7.83
CA ALA A 140 -17.01 -6.38 -8.58
C ALA A 140 -17.18 -6.72 -10.06
N ALA A 141 -18.41 -6.55 -10.57
CA ALA A 141 -18.71 -6.57 -11.99
C ALA A 141 -18.77 -5.13 -12.55
N ARG A 142 -18.48 -4.97 -13.85
CA ARG A 142 -18.59 -3.68 -14.54
C ARG A 142 -20.05 -3.38 -14.86
N ARG A 143 -20.49 -2.16 -14.54
CA ARG A 143 -21.78 -1.61 -14.96
C ARG A 143 -21.72 -1.10 -16.40
N SER A 144 -22.85 -1.18 -17.12
CA SER A 144 -23.02 -0.52 -18.43
C SER A 144 -22.76 0.99 -18.34
N TRP A 145 -22.15 1.55 -19.38
CA TRP A 145 -21.94 2.99 -19.52
C TRP A 145 -23.22 3.75 -19.92
N GLY A 146 -24.35 3.07 -20.10
CA GLY A 146 -25.65 3.68 -20.39
C GLY A 146 -25.79 4.25 -21.81
N THR A 147 -24.68 4.46 -22.53
CA THR A 147 -24.69 4.77 -23.96
C THR A 147 -24.94 3.48 -24.75
N PRO A 148 -26.01 3.38 -25.57
CA PRO A 148 -26.25 2.20 -26.38
C PRO A 148 -25.13 2.02 -27.40
N SER A 149 -24.26 1.02 -27.22
CA SER A 149 -23.38 0.57 -28.30
C SER A 149 -24.22 -0.11 -29.38
N ILE A 150 -24.05 0.34 -30.63
CA ILE A 150 -24.72 -0.19 -31.82
C ILE A 150 -24.45 -1.70 -32.00
N SER A 151 -23.37 -2.24 -31.40
CA SER A 151 -22.86 -3.57 -31.72
C SER A 151 -23.22 -4.70 -30.75
N ARG A 152 -24.10 -4.53 -29.75
CA ARG A 152 -24.38 -5.54 -28.67
C ARG A 152 -23.18 -6.02 -27.83
N VAL A 153 -21.95 -5.69 -28.23
CA VAL A 153 -20.67 -6.00 -27.54
C VAL A 153 -20.70 -5.58 -26.07
N ASP A 154 -21.36 -4.46 -25.76
CA ASP A 154 -21.47 -3.96 -24.38
C ASP A 154 -22.29 -4.91 -23.50
N ALA A 155 -23.37 -5.51 -24.02
CA ALA A 155 -24.21 -6.43 -23.25
C ALA A 155 -23.48 -7.75 -22.97
N GLU A 156 -22.83 -8.32 -23.98
CA GLU A 156 -22.04 -9.56 -23.82
C GLU A 156 -20.89 -9.37 -22.83
N PHE A 157 -20.20 -8.22 -22.88
CA PHE A 157 -19.14 -7.89 -21.94
C PHE A 157 -19.64 -7.73 -20.51
N ILE A 158 -20.80 -7.09 -20.30
CA ILE A 158 -21.42 -6.96 -18.98
C ILE A 158 -21.83 -8.32 -18.42
N ASP A 159 -22.47 -9.16 -19.23
CA ASP A 159 -22.89 -10.50 -18.81
C ASP A 159 -21.69 -11.40 -18.51
N TRP A 160 -20.63 -11.31 -19.32
CA TRP A 160 -19.35 -11.94 -19.00
C TRP A 160 -18.80 -11.43 -17.66
N SER A 161 -18.74 -10.11 -17.45
CA SER A 161 -18.23 -9.52 -16.20
C SER A 161 -19.04 -9.94 -14.97
N ARG A 162 -20.36 -10.09 -15.09
CA ARG A 162 -21.24 -10.59 -14.03
C ARG A 162 -20.94 -12.05 -13.71
N ARG A 163 -20.88 -12.90 -14.73
CA ARG A 163 -20.55 -14.33 -14.57
C ARG A 163 -19.19 -14.51 -13.91
N THR A 164 -18.17 -13.80 -14.36
CA THR A 164 -16.83 -13.86 -13.74
C THR A 164 -16.88 -13.44 -12.27
N ALA A 165 -17.62 -12.37 -11.93
CA ALA A 165 -17.75 -11.95 -10.53
C ALA A 165 -18.54 -12.97 -9.67
N ASP A 166 -19.52 -13.68 -10.24
CA ASP A 166 -20.23 -14.76 -9.55
C ASP A 166 -19.34 -16.01 -9.36
N GLU A 167 -18.54 -16.36 -10.37
CA GLU A 167 -17.52 -17.43 -10.31
C GLU A 167 -16.45 -17.12 -9.24
N ASP A 168 -15.95 -15.88 -9.21
CA ASP A 168 -15.02 -15.39 -8.20
C ASP A 168 -15.64 -15.52 -6.79
N LEU A 169 -16.92 -15.18 -6.63
CA LEU A 169 -17.60 -15.23 -5.34
C LEU A 169 -17.75 -16.68 -4.85
N ALA A 170 -18.04 -17.61 -5.76
CA ALA A 170 -18.07 -19.04 -5.48
C ALA A 170 -16.69 -19.57 -5.07
N ALA A 171 -15.63 -19.16 -5.78
CA ALA A 171 -14.25 -19.52 -5.44
C ALA A 171 -13.83 -18.98 -4.06
N ALA A 172 -14.19 -17.74 -3.74
CA ALA A 172 -13.93 -17.15 -2.43
C ALA A 172 -14.64 -17.93 -1.31
N ARG A 173 -15.90 -18.31 -1.54
CA ARG A 173 -16.67 -19.11 -0.58
C ARG A 173 -16.02 -20.47 -0.33
N ALA A 174 -15.61 -21.18 -1.37
CA ALA A 174 -14.93 -22.47 -1.22
C ALA A 174 -13.66 -22.33 -0.37
N ARG A 175 -12.83 -21.32 -0.67
CA ARG A 175 -11.58 -21.07 0.07
C ARG A 175 -11.82 -20.68 1.54
N LEU A 176 -12.86 -19.89 1.82
CA LEU A 176 -13.19 -19.51 3.20
C LEU A 176 -13.77 -20.65 4.02
N THR A 177 -14.51 -21.57 3.41
CA THR A 177 -14.96 -22.80 4.10
C THR A 177 -13.76 -23.61 4.60
N GLU A 178 -12.65 -23.64 3.85
CA GLU A 178 -11.42 -24.30 4.29
C GLU A 178 -10.64 -23.47 5.32
N LEU A 179 -10.52 -22.15 5.10
CA LEU A 179 -9.69 -21.26 5.90
C LEU A 179 -10.31 -20.92 7.26
N ALA A 180 -11.61 -20.66 7.30
CA ALA A 180 -12.33 -20.15 8.47
C ALA A 180 -13.75 -20.75 8.55
N PRO A 181 -13.89 -22.08 8.78
CA PRO A 181 -15.15 -22.82 8.65
C PRO A 181 -16.26 -22.36 9.60
N THR A 182 -15.89 -21.77 10.75
CA THR A 182 -16.84 -21.34 11.79
C THR A 182 -17.20 -19.86 11.70
N ARG A 183 -16.61 -19.12 10.76
CA ARG A 183 -16.75 -17.67 10.68
C ARG A 183 -17.99 -17.30 9.88
N ASP A 184 -18.77 -16.36 10.41
CA ASP A 184 -19.89 -15.78 9.67
C ASP A 184 -19.34 -14.81 8.61
N VAL A 185 -19.58 -15.12 7.34
CA VAL A 185 -19.09 -14.34 6.21
C VAL A 185 -20.23 -14.02 5.25
N ALA A 186 -20.43 -12.72 5.00
CA ALA A 186 -21.31 -12.25 3.95
C ALA A 186 -20.58 -12.24 2.60
N PHE A 187 -21.30 -12.56 1.52
CA PHE A 187 -20.75 -12.59 0.17
C PHE A 187 -21.64 -11.74 -0.73
N ARG A 188 -21.06 -10.77 -1.43
CA ARG A 188 -21.81 -9.87 -2.33
C ARG A 188 -21.09 -9.67 -3.65
N ARG A 189 -21.84 -9.77 -4.74
CA ARG A 189 -21.44 -9.20 -6.02
C ARG A 189 -21.97 -7.77 -6.10
N VAL A 190 -21.09 -6.83 -6.42
CA VAL A 190 -21.44 -5.42 -6.61
C VAL A 190 -21.19 -5.00 -8.06
N GLU A 191 -21.86 -3.95 -8.50
CA GLU A 191 -21.71 -3.40 -9.85
C GLU A 191 -21.32 -1.93 -9.76
N GLY A 192 -20.31 -1.53 -10.53
CA GLY A 192 -19.91 -0.12 -10.58
C GLY A 192 -19.21 0.25 -11.88
N ARG A 193 -18.98 1.56 -12.07
CA ARG A 193 -18.25 2.11 -13.22
C ARG A 193 -16.79 1.64 -13.29
N SER A 194 -16.24 1.21 -12.17
CA SER A 194 -14.93 0.58 -12.03
C SER A 194 -14.87 -0.22 -10.74
N VAL A 195 -13.94 -1.16 -10.63
CA VAL A 195 -13.75 -1.98 -9.42
C VAL A 195 -13.52 -1.12 -8.16
N PRO A 196 -12.59 -0.12 -8.15
CA PRO A 196 -12.43 0.77 -6.99
C PRO A 196 -13.72 1.49 -6.60
N ALA A 197 -14.46 2.03 -7.57
CA ALA A 197 -15.70 2.74 -7.29
C ALA A 197 -16.74 1.82 -6.64
N ALA A 198 -16.89 0.60 -7.16
CA ALA A 198 -17.82 -0.38 -6.60
C ALA A 198 -17.41 -0.81 -5.18
N LEU A 199 -16.11 -0.96 -4.91
CA LEU A 199 -15.60 -1.27 -3.56
C LEU A 199 -15.80 -0.11 -2.58
N VAL A 200 -15.65 1.14 -3.01
CA VAL A 200 -15.95 2.32 -2.18
C VAL A 200 -17.43 2.42 -1.84
N GLU A 201 -18.31 2.17 -2.81
CA GLU A 201 -19.76 2.13 -2.60
C GLU A 201 -20.11 1.00 -1.62
N ALA A 202 -19.60 -0.21 -1.84
CA ALA A 202 -19.81 -1.34 -0.95
C ALA A 202 -19.29 -1.09 0.48
N ALA A 203 -18.14 -0.43 0.62
CA ALA A 203 -17.58 -0.06 1.93
C ALA A 203 -18.47 0.92 2.68
N ARG A 204 -19.15 1.84 1.98
CA ARG A 204 -20.13 2.75 2.59
C ARG A 204 -21.42 2.04 2.96
N ASP A 205 -21.93 1.19 2.07
CA ASP A 205 -23.20 0.48 2.28
C ASP A 205 -23.13 -0.52 3.45
N GLU A 206 -21.94 -1.06 3.72
CA GLU A 206 -21.70 -2.05 4.78
C GLU A 206 -21.04 -1.46 6.03
N ASP A 207 -20.86 -0.13 6.09
CA ASP A 207 -20.11 0.54 7.15
C ASP A 207 -18.76 -0.14 7.44
N ALA A 208 -17.99 -0.43 6.37
CA ALA A 208 -16.74 -1.16 6.48
C ALA A 208 -15.69 -0.34 7.24
N THR A 209 -14.93 -0.98 8.12
CA THR A 209 -13.82 -0.32 8.86
C THR A 209 -12.52 -0.33 8.08
N VAL A 210 -12.36 -1.23 7.11
CA VAL A 210 -11.17 -1.39 6.26
C VAL A 210 -11.54 -2.16 5.00
N ILE A 211 -10.95 -1.77 3.87
CA ILE A 211 -10.99 -2.52 2.61
C ILE A 211 -9.70 -3.33 2.48
N VAL A 212 -9.80 -4.64 2.29
CA VAL A 212 -8.67 -5.57 2.19
C VAL A 212 -8.53 -6.05 0.75
N LEU A 213 -7.29 -6.06 0.26
CA LEU A 213 -6.93 -6.53 -1.08
C LEU A 213 -5.69 -7.41 -1.02
N GLY A 214 -5.51 -8.21 -2.07
CA GLY A 214 -4.25 -8.90 -2.33
C GLY A 214 -3.28 -8.01 -3.09
N SER A 215 -1.99 -8.28 -2.95
CA SER A 215 -0.97 -7.68 -3.81
C SER A 215 -1.17 -8.04 -5.28
N ALA A 216 -0.73 -7.15 -6.16
CA ALA A 216 -0.75 -7.38 -7.59
C ALA A 216 0.11 -8.59 -7.99
N ALA A 217 -0.29 -9.20 -9.11
CA ALA A 217 0.23 -10.47 -9.60
C ALA A 217 1.69 -10.42 -10.09
N ASP A 218 2.27 -9.24 -10.26
CA ASP A 218 3.59 -8.96 -10.84
C ASP A 218 4.71 -8.76 -9.79
N GLY A 219 4.38 -8.72 -8.49
CA GLY A 219 5.38 -8.57 -7.41
C GLY A 219 6.22 -9.81 -7.14
N SER A 220 7.36 -9.67 -6.48
CA SER A 220 8.11 -10.82 -5.92
C SER A 220 7.32 -11.49 -4.77
N LEU A 221 7.63 -12.75 -4.46
CA LEU A 221 7.08 -13.44 -3.29
C LEU A 221 7.41 -12.65 -2.00
N GLY A 222 6.46 -12.58 -1.06
CA GLY A 222 6.65 -11.90 0.22
C GLY A 222 6.79 -10.37 0.13
N GLN A 223 6.39 -9.75 -0.99
CA GLN A 223 6.40 -8.30 -1.14
C GLN A 223 4.98 -7.79 -1.41
N VAL A 224 4.73 -6.54 -1.03
CA VAL A 224 3.51 -5.83 -1.36
C VAL A 224 3.67 -5.08 -2.68
N VAL A 225 2.74 -5.28 -3.61
CA VAL A 225 2.68 -4.49 -4.84
C VAL A 225 1.27 -3.93 -5.02
N LEU A 226 1.19 -2.61 -5.10
CA LEU A 226 -0.07 -1.90 -5.32
C LEU A 226 -0.49 -2.07 -6.78
N GLY A 227 -1.55 -2.86 -7.00
CA GLY A 227 -2.22 -2.92 -8.29
C GLY A 227 -3.04 -1.67 -8.57
N SER A 228 -3.53 -1.52 -9.80
CA SER A 228 -4.34 -0.37 -10.22
C SER A 228 -5.59 -0.15 -9.37
N THR A 229 -6.17 -1.21 -8.81
CA THR A 229 -7.30 -1.12 -7.87
C THR A 229 -6.88 -0.53 -6.53
N ALA A 230 -5.81 -1.06 -5.91
CA ALA A 230 -5.30 -0.59 -4.64
C ALA A 230 -4.82 0.87 -4.76
N ASP A 231 -4.05 1.19 -5.82
CA ASP A 231 -3.58 2.55 -6.10
C ASP A 231 -4.73 3.55 -6.19
N ARG A 232 -5.81 3.24 -6.93
CA ARG A 232 -6.99 4.14 -6.98
C ARG A 232 -7.71 4.25 -5.64
N LEU A 233 -7.82 3.15 -4.89
CA LEU A 233 -8.48 3.14 -3.58
C LEU A 233 -7.74 3.97 -2.55
N VAL A 234 -6.41 3.96 -2.56
CA VAL A 234 -5.60 4.84 -1.70
C VAL A 234 -6.03 6.30 -1.83
N HIS A 235 -6.39 6.74 -3.04
CA HIS A 235 -6.78 8.13 -3.31
C HIS A 235 -8.29 8.42 -3.15
N SER A 236 -9.15 7.40 -3.00
CA SER A 236 -10.61 7.55 -3.08
C SER A 236 -11.41 6.85 -1.98
N SER A 237 -10.78 5.95 -1.23
CA SER A 237 -11.42 5.21 -0.15
C SER A 237 -11.66 6.13 1.05
N PRO A 238 -12.88 6.11 1.63
CA PRO A 238 -13.17 6.83 2.88
C PRO A 238 -12.60 6.12 4.12
N VAL A 239 -12.15 4.88 3.96
CA VAL A 239 -11.67 3.99 5.04
C VAL A 239 -10.28 3.46 4.70
N PRO A 240 -9.51 2.98 5.69
CA PRO A 240 -8.20 2.39 5.44
C PRO A 240 -8.23 1.27 4.37
N VAL A 241 -7.13 1.16 3.62
CA VAL A 241 -6.94 0.11 2.61
C VAL A 241 -5.79 -0.79 3.04
N ALA A 242 -6.09 -2.04 3.35
CA ALA A 242 -5.12 -3.06 3.69
C ALA A 242 -4.73 -3.88 2.44
N VAL A 243 -3.43 -4.15 2.28
CA VAL A 243 -2.89 -4.94 1.17
C VAL A 243 -2.03 -6.07 1.72
N ALA A 244 -2.41 -7.31 1.40
CA ALA A 244 -1.69 -8.51 1.79
C ALA A 244 -0.47 -8.74 0.89
N PRO A 245 0.71 -9.09 1.44
CA PRO A 245 1.87 -9.48 0.66
C PRO A 245 1.58 -10.75 -0.14
N ARG A 246 2.35 -10.97 -1.20
CA ARG A 246 2.24 -12.23 -1.95
C ARG A 246 2.61 -13.42 -1.07
N ALA A 247 1.78 -14.47 -1.11
CA ALA A 247 1.91 -15.68 -0.32
C ALA A 247 1.77 -15.45 1.21
N TYR A 248 1.04 -14.40 1.59
CA TYR A 248 0.74 -14.12 2.99
C TYR A 248 -0.02 -15.27 3.65
N ARG A 249 0.38 -15.60 4.88
CA ARG A 249 -0.33 -16.52 5.77
C ARG A 249 -0.49 -15.81 7.10
N ALA A 250 -1.72 -15.76 7.59
CA ALA A 250 -1.97 -15.18 8.89
C ALA A 250 -1.21 -15.98 9.96
N PRO A 251 -0.46 -15.33 10.86
CA PRO A 251 0.11 -16.00 12.02
C PRO A 251 -1.00 -16.52 12.92
N LYS A 252 -0.74 -17.61 13.65
CA LYS A 252 -1.73 -18.24 14.54
C LYS A 252 -2.18 -17.32 15.68
N ASP A 253 -1.27 -16.48 16.15
CA ASP A 253 -1.50 -15.55 17.25
C ASP A 253 -2.14 -14.23 16.77
N GLY A 254 -2.38 -14.10 15.46
CA GLY A 254 -3.02 -12.92 14.86
C GLY A 254 -2.09 -11.71 14.74
N ILE A 255 -2.71 -10.53 14.61
CA ILE A 255 -2.01 -9.25 14.51
C ILE A 255 -1.59 -8.81 15.90
N ASP A 256 -0.30 -8.64 16.11
CA ASP A 256 0.30 -8.30 17.42
C ASP A 256 0.86 -6.88 17.44
N ARG A 257 1.30 -6.33 16.29
CA ARG A 257 1.93 -5.01 16.26
C ARG A 257 1.61 -4.18 15.02
N LEU A 258 1.21 -2.94 15.24
CA LEU A 258 1.12 -1.92 14.20
C LEU A 258 2.44 -1.12 14.16
N THR A 259 3.15 -1.20 13.03
CA THR A 259 4.36 -0.41 12.78
C THR A 259 4.02 0.78 11.88
N PHE A 260 3.90 1.97 12.44
CA PHE A 260 3.58 3.18 11.70
C PHE A 260 4.82 3.80 11.06
N ALA A 261 4.86 3.85 9.74
CA ALA A 261 5.86 4.59 8.96
C ALA A 261 5.53 6.08 9.02
N TRP A 262 6.34 6.82 9.77
CA TRP A 262 6.17 8.25 9.98
C TRP A 262 7.29 9.02 9.26
N ALA A 263 6.94 10.13 8.61
CA ALA A 263 7.89 10.91 7.82
C ALA A 263 8.80 11.82 8.67
N GLY A 264 8.57 11.89 9.99
CA GLY A 264 9.36 12.73 10.89
C GLY A 264 8.90 14.19 10.99
N ASP A 265 7.76 14.55 10.39
CA ASP A 265 7.24 15.92 10.39
C ASP A 265 5.92 16.08 11.17
N GLU A 266 5.65 17.30 11.65
CA GLU A 266 4.45 17.63 12.41
C GLU A 266 3.17 17.70 11.55
N ALA A 267 3.28 17.68 10.21
CA ALA A 267 2.11 17.73 9.33
C ALA A 267 1.30 16.42 9.36
N GLU A 268 1.85 15.36 9.93
CA GLU A 268 1.23 14.03 10.04
C GLU A 268 0.50 13.78 11.38
N VAL A 269 0.24 14.81 12.21
CA VAL A 269 -0.54 14.63 13.45
C VAL A 269 -1.90 13.97 13.21
N SER A 270 -2.59 14.32 12.12
CA SER A 270 -3.89 13.70 11.76
C SER A 270 -3.76 12.23 11.35
N ALA A 271 -2.58 11.78 10.93
CA ALA A 271 -2.31 10.38 10.65
C ALA A 271 -2.10 9.60 11.95
N ILE A 272 -1.52 10.22 12.98
CA ILE A 272 -1.40 9.62 14.33
C ILE A 272 -2.77 9.43 14.97
N GLU A 273 -3.68 10.41 14.82
CA GLU A 273 -5.06 10.28 15.33
C GLU A 273 -5.79 9.10 14.66
N ARG A 274 -5.69 8.97 13.35
CA ARG A 274 -6.27 7.83 12.60
C ARG A 274 -5.61 6.50 12.94
N LEU A 275 -4.30 6.49 13.17
CA LEU A 275 -3.62 5.31 13.68
C LEU A 275 -4.17 4.92 15.05
N ALA A 276 -4.41 5.88 15.94
CA ALA A 276 -4.98 5.63 17.25
C ALA A 276 -6.42 5.09 17.14
N GLU A 277 -7.24 5.61 16.21
CA GLU A 277 -8.58 5.08 15.92
C GLU A 277 -8.53 3.63 15.40
N LEU A 278 -7.60 3.32 14.50
CA LEU A 278 -7.39 1.96 13.99
C LEU A 278 -6.88 1.01 15.09
N ALA A 279 -5.98 1.49 15.95
CA ALA A 279 -5.37 0.73 17.02
C ALA A 279 -6.31 0.51 18.21
N ALA A 280 -7.23 1.44 18.50
CA ALA A 280 -8.12 1.37 19.67
C ALA A 280 -8.93 0.06 19.81
N PRO A 281 -9.52 -0.52 18.75
CA PRO A 281 -10.20 -1.82 18.85
C PRO A 281 -9.24 -3.01 18.84
N LEU A 282 -7.95 -2.82 18.52
CA LEU A 282 -6.95 -3.87 18.45
C LEU A 282 -6.18 -3.95 19.78
N ASP A 283 -5.92 -5.16 20.28
CA ASP A 283 -4.95 -5.37 21.37
C ASP A 283 -3.51 -5.42 20.82
N ALA A 284 -3.21 -4.56 19.85
CA ALA A 284 -1.93 -4.55 19.14
C ALA A 284 -1.00 -3.51 19.76
N ARG A 285 0.27 -3.88 19.90
CA ARG A 285 1.34 -2.95 20.26
C ARG A 285 1.56 -1.96 19.12
N VAL A 286 2.04 -0.77 19.43
CA VAL A 286 2.34 0.23 18.40
C VAL A 286 3.82 0.59 18.43
N ARG A 287 4.43 0.60 17.24
CA ARG A 287 5.79 1.05 16.97
C ARG A 287 5.75 2.16 15.92
N VAL A 288 6.46 3.25 16.14
CA VAL A 288 6.64 4.33 15.17
C VAL A 288 8.04 4.23 14.59
N VAL A 289 8.14 4.16 13.26
CA VAL A 289 9.42 4.07 12.55
C VAL A 289 9.58 5.23 11.60
N THR A 290 10.73 5.90 11.67
CA THR A 290 11.15 6.87 10.65
C THR A 290 12.23 6.24 9.78
N PHE A 291 12.00 6.20 8.47
CA PHE A 291 12.95 5.63 7.51
C PHE A 291 13.88 6.70 6.94
N GLY A 292 15.19 6.48 7.06
CA GLY A 292 16.24 7.32 6.50
C GLY A 292 17.03 6.61 5.42
N LEU A 293 17.61 7.39 4.49
CA LEU A 293 18.61 6.88 3.56
C LEU A 293 19.97 7.47 3.90
N ARG A 294 20.97 6.61 4.04
CA ARG A 294 22.38 6.98 4.16
C ARG A 294 23.15 6.31 3.04
N ARG A 295 23.30 7.02 1.92
CA ARG A 295 24.10 6.51 0.80
C ARG A 295 25.58 6.57 1.16
N PRO A 296 26.41 5.64 0.68
CA PRO A 296 27.86 5.78 0.78
C PRO A 296 28.28 7.10 0.13
N ALA A 297 29.21 7.82 0.78
CA ALA A 297 29.77 9.05 0.24
C ALA A 297 30.24 8.83 -1.20
N MET A 298 29.87 9.73 -2.10
CA MET A 298 30.43 9.71 -3.46
C MET A 298 31.93 10.03 -3.38
N PHE A 299 32.74 9.26 -4.11
CA PHE A 299 34.18 9.47 -4.15
C PHE A 299 34.61 10.12 -5.48
N PRO A 300 35.39 11.22 -5.44
CA PRO A 300 35.84 11.95 -4.25
C PRO A 300 34.73 12.82 -3.63
N PRO A 301 34.74 13.07 -2.31
CA PRO A 301 33.73 13.91 -1.65
C PRO A 301 33.91 15.38 -2.04
N GLU A 302 32.83 16.03 -2.50
CA GLU A 302 32.85 17.44 -2.93
C GLU A 302 32.63 18.43 -1.77
N VAL A 303 32.09 17.96 -0.63
CA VAL A 303 31.64 18.79 0.51
C VAL A 303 32.36 18.50 1.83
N GLY A 304 33.52 17.82 1.77
CA GLY A 304 34.27 17.40 2.96
C GLY A 304 33.88 15.98 3.43
N LEU A 305 34.70 15.41 4.32
CA LEU A 305 34.54 14.01 4.78
C LEU A 305 33.39 13.85 5.79
N ASP A 306 33.12 14.88 6.59
CA ASP A 306 32.21 14.78 7.75
C ASP A 306 30.85 15.45 7.52
N ALA A 307 30.68 16.23 6.45
CA ALA A 307 29.45 17.01 6.21
C ALA A 307 28.19 16.13 6.09
N GLU A 308 28.31 14.94 5.49
CA GLU A 308 27.20 13.98 5.43
C GLU A 308 26.82 13.45 6.83
N GLU A 309 27.80 13.29 7.72
CA GLU A 309 27.60 12.82 9.09
C GLU A 309 26.94 13.91 9.95
N GLU A 310 27.36 15.17 9.82
CA GLU A 310 26.73 16.31 10.49
C GLU A 310 25.27 16.49 10.05
N VAL A 311 24.99 16.42 8.74
CA VAL A 311 23.62 16.52 8.20
C VAL A 311 22.75 15.38 8.72
N PHE A 312 23.28 14.16 8.74
CA PHE A 312 22.55 13.00 9.25
C PHE A 312 22.30 13.07 10.77
N ALA A 313 23.27 13.54 11.55
CA ALA A 313 23.12 13.77 12.97
C ALA A 313 22.07 14.85 13.27
N ALA A 314 22.08 15.96 12.52
CA ALA A 314 21.07 17.02 12.64
C ALA A 314 19.66 16.52 12.28
N TRP A 315 19.52 15.72 11.21
CA TRP A 315 18.25 15.09 10.85
C TRP A 315 17.74 14.15 11.94
N THR A 316 18.60 13.28 12.47
CA THR A 316 18.28 12.33 13.55
C THR A 316 17.83 13.07 14.81
N ALA A 317 18.55 14.12 15.21
CA ALA A 317 18.18 14.96 16.35
C ALA A 317 16.83 15.69 16.12
N GLY A 318 16.57 16.13 14.88
CA GLY A 318 15.29 16.72 14.49
C GLY A 318 14.12 15.74 14.65
N VAL A 319 14.27 14.50 14.16
CA VAL A 319 13.25 13.44 14.32
C VAL A 319 12.98 13.16 15.80
N GLN A 320 14.04 13.01 16.61
CA GLN A 320 13.91 12.77 18.06
C GLN A 320 13.20 13.92 18.77
N SER A 321 13.56 15.17 18.46
CA SER A 321 12.91 16.37 19.02
C SER A 321 11.39 16.40 18.73
N THR A 322 11.00 16.03 17.51
CA THR A 322 9.59 15.97 17.12
C THR A 322 8.86 14.83 17.84
N VAL A 323 9.45 13.64 17.97
CA VAL A 323 8.88 12.55 18.79
C VAL A 323 8.67 12.99 20.24
N ASP A 324 9.66 13.65 20.83
CA ASP A 324 9.56 14.14 22.21
C ASP A 324 8.48 15.22 22.36
N SER A 325 8.29 16.07 21.34
CA SER A 325 7.18 17.01 21.27
C SER A 325 5.83 16.30 21.27
N LEU A 326 5.67 15.25 20.45
CA LEU A 326 4.45 14.44 20.39
C LEU A 326 4.17 13.70 21.71
N ARG A 327 5.21 13.19 22.38
CA ARG A 327 5.11 12.59 23.73
C ARG A 327 4.66 13.61 24.77
N ARG A 328 5.26 14.81 24.81
CA ARG A 328 4.84 15.89 25.74
C ARG A 328 3.40 16.32 25.53
N ARG A 329 2.93 16.32 24.28
CA ARG A 329 1.53 16.61 23.92
C ARG A 329 0.57 15.46 24.22
N GLY A 330 1.08 14.30 24.67
CA GLY A 330 0.29 13.11 24.93
C GLY A 330 -0.22 12.41 23.67
N LEU A 331 0.27 12.76 22.48
CA LEU A 331 -0.15 12.13 21.23
C LEU A 331 0.48 10.75 21.04
N ILE A 332 1.69 10.57 21.57
CA ILE A 332 2.40 9.28 21.63
C ILE A 332 2.61 8.92 23.09
N GLY A 333 2.05 7.78 23.53
CA GLY A 333 2.19 7.27 24.88
C GLY A 333 3.59 6.72 25.18
N ALA A 334 3.93 6.63 26.46
CA ALA A 334 5.24 6.15 26.91
C ALA A 334 5.57 4.69 26.51
N GLY A 335 4.54 3.86 26.27
CA GLY A 335 4.70 2.47 25.83
C GLY A 335 4.86 2.28 24.32
N VAL A 336 4.84 3.37 23.52
CA VAL A 336 5.01 3.29 22.06
C VAL A 336 6.51 3.26 21.74
N GLU A 337 6.95 2.19 21.10
CA GLU A 337 8.31 2.05 20.61
C GLU A 337 8.57 3.06 19.48
N THR A 338 9.73 3.70 19.48
CA THR A 338 10.11 4.69 18.46
C THR A 338 11.50 4.37 17.93
N THR A 339 11.61 4.13 16.63
CA THR A 339 12.86 3.65 15.99
C THR A 339 13.15 4.46 14.73
N ILE A 340 14.44 4.67 14.44
CA ILE A 340 14.91 5.27 13.19
C ILE A 340 15.66 4.18 12.43
N ALA A 341 15.15 3.80 11.26
CA ALA A 341 15.69 2.71 10.45
C ALA A 341 16.35 3.28 9.19
N VAL A 342 17.65 3.00 9.00
CA VAL A 342 18.47 3.70 8.00
C VAL A 342 19.22 2.69 7.15
N GLY A 343 19.17 2.88 5.82
CA GLY A 343 19.86 2.02 4.88
C GLY A 343 20.43 2.77 3.68
N ALA A 344 21.27 2.09 2.90
CA ALA A 344 21.83 2.64 1.65
C ALA A 344 20.75 2.90 0.58
N ASP A 345 19.67 2.13 0.62
CA ASP A 345 18.47 2.30 -0.18
C ASP A 345 17.21 1.96 0.64
N TRP A 346 16.03 2.09 0.03
CA TRP A 346 14.75 1.86 0.71
C TRP A 346 14.55 0.41 1.15
N ARG A 347 15.12 -0.56 0.43
CA ARG A 347 15.02 -1.96 0.81
C ARG A 347 15.86 -2.18 2.07
N ALA A 348 17.11 -1.73 2.07
CA ALA A 348 17.99 -1.83 3.24
C ALA A 348 17.39 -1.12 4.46
N ALA A 349 16.79 0.06 4.28
CA ALA A 349 16.14 0.78 5.39
C ALA A 349 14.91 0.04 5.94
N VAL A 350 14.12 -0.63 5.09
CA VAL A 350 12.97 -1.44 5.52
C VAL A 350 13.41 -2.74 6.17
N ASP A 351 14.45 -3.39 5.63
CA ASP A 351 15.00 -4.65 6.15
C ASP A 351 15.71 -4.46 7.51
N GLU A 352 16.13 -3.24 7.86
CA GLU A 352 16.72 -2.89 9.17
C GLU A 352 15.71 -2.96 10.34
N VAL A 353 14.41 -2.92 10.03
CA VAL A 353 13.37 -3.06 11.06
C VAL A 353 13.21 -4.53 11.43
N ASP A 354 13.18 -4.83 12.74
CA ASP A 354 12.88 -6.18 13.23
C ASP A 354 11.39 -6.50 13.03
N TRP A 355 11.07 -7.16 11.91
CA TRP A 355 9.72 -7.55 11.53
C TRP A 355 9.34 -8.90 12.14
N ALA A 356 8.22 -8.95 12.85
CA ALA A 356 7.60 -10.21 13.28
C ALA A 356 6.45 -10.62 12.35
N PRO A 357 6.07 -11.92 12.30
CA PRO A 357 4.96 -12.37 11.47
C PRO A 357 3.60 -11.70 11.75
N GLY A 358 3.38 -11.24 12.98
CA GLY A 358 2.19 -10.50 13.43
C GLY A 358 2.25 -9.00 13.25
N ASP A 359 3.27 -8.49 12.56
CA ASP A 359 3.39 -7.07 12.28
C ASP A 359 2.51 -6.65 11.11
N VAL A 360 2.01 -5.43 11.17
CA VAL A 360 1.34 -4.73 10.07
C VAL A 360 1.99 -3.37 9.93
N LEU A 361 2.48 -3.06 8.73
CA LEU A 361 2.99 -1.72 8.41
C LEU A 361 1.81 -0.78 8.17
N VAL A 362 1.71 0.30 8.93
CA VAL A 362 0.72 1.35 8.71
C VAL A 362 1.41 2.54 8.07
N VAL A 363 0.85 3.06 6.97
CA VAL A 363 1.39 4.24 6.28
C VAL A 363 0.32 5.31 6.24
N GLY A 364 0.65 6.46 6.81
CA GLY A 364 -0.18 7.66 6.78
C GLY A 364 -0.12 8.36 5.43
N SER A 365 -1.19 9.08 5.10
CA SER A 365 -1.20 10.04 4.01
C SER A 365 -0.90 11.45 4.52
N LYS A 366 -0.13 12.23 3.75
CA LYS A 366 -0.02 13.68 4.00
C LYS A 366 -1.23 14.41 3.39
N PRO A 367 -1.85 15.36 4.11
CA PRO A 367 -2.80 16.28 3.49
C PRO A 367 -2.04 17.22 2.55
N GLY A 368 -2.08 16.95 1.25
CA GLY A 368 -1.37 17.73 0.23
C GLY A 368 -2.31 18.57 -0.65
N GLY A 369 -2.41 19.87 -0.36
CA GLY A 369 -2.93 20.89 -1.30
C GLY A 369 -4.45 20.93 -1.55
N PRO A 370 -4.94 21.85 -2.43
CA PRO A 370 -6.37 22.21 -2.61
C PRO A 370 -7.30 21.07 -3.07
N VAL A 371 -6.76 19.89 -3.31
CA VAL A 371 -7.50 18.68 -3.64
C VAL A 371 -7.25 17.70 -2.50
N ALA A 372 -8.15 17.67 -1.51
CA ALA A 372 -8.10 16.79 -0.34
C ALA A 372 -8.15 15.30 -0.75
N ARG A 373 -7.02 14.75 -1.16
CA ARG A 373 -6.82 13.34 -1.50
C ARG A 373 -5.45 12.89 -1.00
N VAL A 374 -5.39 11.63 -0.55
CA VAL A 374 -4.15 10.95 -0.15
C VAL A 374 -3.16 11.01 -1.30
N PHE A 375 -2.03 11.70 -1.14
CA PHE A 375 -0.89 11.51 -2.02
C PHE A 375 0.10 10.62 -1.28
N MET A 376 0.27 9.38 -1.75
CA MET A 376 1.39 8.57 -1.29
C MET A 376 2.66 9.21 -1.87
N GLY A 377 3.43 9.89 -1.02
CA GLY A 377 4.70 10.48 -1.43
C GLY A 377 5.64 9.41 -2.01
N SER A 378 6.59 9.82 -2.85
CA SER A 378 7.49 8.86 -3.53
C SER A 378 8.31 7.96 -2.59
N SER A 379 8.45 8.33 -1.31
CA SER A 379 9.07 7.51 -0.27
C SER A 379 8.13 6.44 0.26
N ALA A 380 6.87 6.79 0.55
CA ALA A 380 5.85 5.86 1.04
C ALA A 380 5.62 4.72 0.04
N THR A 381 5.54 4.99 -1.27
CA THR A 381 5.41 3.93 -2.29
C THR A 381 6.59 2.96 -2.28
N LYS A 382 7.80 3.46 -2.05
CA LYS A 382 9.01 2.63 -2.01
C LYS A 382 9.07 1.79 -0.74
N ILE A 383 8.68 2.35 0.40
CA ILE A 383 8.56 1.62 1.67
C ILE A 383 7.52 0.49 1.53
N VAL A 384 6.33 0.80 1.03
CA VAL A 384 5.26 -0.19 0.81
C VAL A 384 5.74 -1.33 -0.08
N ARG A 385 6.43 -1.02 -1.17
CA ARG A 385 6.94 -2.03 -2.11
C ARG A 385 7.92 -3.02 -1.47
N HIS A 386 8.65 -2.57 -0.45
CA HIS A 386 9.66 -3.39 0.23
C HIS A 386 9.15 -4.05 1.51
N SER A 387 7.93 -3.73 1.95
CA SER A 387 7.37 -4.29 3.18
C SER A 387 7.24 -5.82 3.09
N PRO A 388 7.80 -6.57 4.06
CA PRO A 388 7.64 -8.02 4.15
C PRO A 388 6.33 -8.44 4.83
N VAL A 389 5.55 -7.48 5.34
CA VAL A 389 4.35 -7.67 6.13
C VAL A 389 3.15 -6.96 5.49
N PRO A 390 1.90 -7.26 5.90
CA PRO A 390 0.73 -6.52 5.44
C PRO A 390 0.86 -5.02 5.64
N VAL A 391 0.32 -4.27 4.67
CA VAL A 391 0.36 -2.82 4.69
C VAL A 391 -1.06 -2.28 4.82
N VAL A 392 -1.29 -1.36 5.77
CA VAL A 392 -2.52 -0.58 5.90
C VAL A 392 -2.24 0.87 5.55
N LEU A 393 -2.98 1.38 4.57
CA LEU A 393 -2.87 2.74 4.06
C LEU A 393 -4.02 3.56 4.63
N LEU A 394 -3.70 4.60 5.42
CA LEU A 394 -4.71 5.45 6.05
C LEU A 394 -5.20 6.54 5.07
N PRO A 395 -6.50 6.87 5.08
CA PRO A 395 -7.04 7.97 4.29
C PRO A 395 -6.63 9.34 4.86
N ALA A 396 -6.71 10.38 4.01
CA ALA A 396 -6.27 11.76 4.29
C ALA A 396 -7.24 12.60 5.10
#